data_AF-A0A7W1LFL9-F1
#
_entry.id   AF-A0A7W1LFL9-F1
#
_cell.length_a   1.000
_cell.length_b   1.000
_cell.length_c   1.000
_cell.angle_alpha   90.00
_cell.angle_beta   90.00
_cell.angle_gamma   90.00
#
_symmetry.space_group_name_H-M   'P 1'
#
loop_
_entity.id
_entity.type
_entity.pdbx_description
1 polymer ?
#
loop_
_entity_poly.entity_id
_entity_poly.type
_entity_poly.pdbx_seq_one_letter_code
_entity_poly.pdbx_strand_id
1 'polypeptide(L)'
;MARLTAFSRTAAHVRQPAIARLGAFFLAASVPVLLLHVDYQPQVSLDLGGADASVKLSDLAVLALAAAAVAALARDGVGSLRRGAVVLVPALVLLAWVGVGVVVGAVSDRPYATGTHLVTAAGFAEYALIAVVVPALVRSAETLRLVLWALVGWLGVLDVVGLLQFVGGGDAVAGARQPSWIGYHDFAAAGAATLAIGLVAVALGEECWPVGR
;
A
#
# COMPACT_ATOMS: atom_id res chain seq x y z
N MET A 1 21.70 -37.38 10.85
CA MET A 1 20.50 -38.05 10.29
C MET A 1 19.28 -37.16 10.49
N ALA A 2 18.96 -36.31 9.50
CA ALA A 2 17.63 -35.75 9.29
C ALA A 2 17.58 -35.25 7.84
N ARG A 3 16.56 -35.67 7.10
CA ARG A 3 16.50 -35.65 5.63
C ARG A 3 16.49 -34.22 5.08
N LEU A 4 17.56 -33.83 4.39
CA LEU A 4 17.51 -32.81 3.34
C LEU A 4 16.76 -33.41 2.16
N THR A 5 15.42 -33.34 2.21
CA THR A 5 14.58 -33.66 1.04
C THR A 5 14.87 -32.63 -0.03
N ALA A 6 15.62 -33.07 -1.05
CA ALA A 6 15.79 -32.39 -2.31
C ALA A 6 14.42 -32.00 -2.87
N PHE A 7 14.08 -30.72 -2.76
CA PHE A 7 12.94 -30.13 -3.45
C PHE A 7 13.32 -30.07 -4.93
N SER A 8 12.94 -31.13 -5.65
CA SER A 8 13.11 -31.24 -7.11
C SER A 8 12.56 -29.98 -7.78
N ARG A 9 13.48 -29.11 -8.24
CA ARG A 9 13.20 -27.92 -9.04
C ARG A 9 12.78 -28.35 -10.44
N THR A 10 11.53 -28.75 -10.58
CA THR A 10 10.83 -28.56 -11.85
C THR A 10 9.95 -27.34 -11.65
N ALA A 11 10.58 -26.16 -11.73
CA ALA A 11 9.84 -24.90 -11.81
C ALA A 11 9.10 -24.92 -13.14
N ALA A 12 7.91 -25.53 -13.15
CA ALA A 12 6.95 -25.25 -14.19
C ALA A 12 6.78 -23.73 -14.19
N HIS A 13 7.15 -23.09 -15.30
CA HIS A 13 6.72 -21.73 -15.60
C HIS A 13 5.19 -21.80 -15.68
N VAL A 14 4.52 -21.75 -14.54
CA VAL A 14 3.08 -21.55 -14.47
C VAL A 14 2.88 -20.16 -15.08
N ARG A 15 2.47 -20.14 -16.35
CA ARG A 15 2.12 -18.89 -17.02
C ARG A 15 1.10 -18.19 -16.13
N GLN A 16 1.47 -17.02 -15.63
CA GLN A 16 0.51 -16.21 -14.92
C GLN A 16 -0.62 -15.81 -15.88
N PRO A 17 -1.88 -15.83 -15.43
CA PRO A 17 -2.96 -15.26 -16.20
C PRO A 17 -2.66 -13.77 -16.48
N ALA A 18 -2.95 -13.31 -17.69
CA ALA A 18 -2.64 -11.95 -18.13
C ALA A 18 -3.17 -10.86 -17.18
N ILE A 19 -4.30 -11.13 -16.51
CA ILE A 19 -4.94 -10.24 -15.54
C ILE A 19 -4.09 -10.04 -14.27
N ALA A 20 -3.44 -11.09 -13.77
CA ALA A 20 -2.57 -10.95 -12.59
C ALA A 20 -1.34 -10.10 -12.91
N ARG A 21 -0.79 -10.26 -14.12
CA ARG A 21 0.31 -9.42 -14.62
C ARG A 21 -0.12 -7.96 -14.80
N LEU A 22 -1.27 -7.74 -15.41
CA LEU A 22 -1.83 -6.41 -15.59
C LEU A 22 -2.17 -5.76 -14.24
N GLY A 23 -2.74 -6.52 -13.30
CA GLY A 23 -3.04 -6.07 -11.95
C GLY A 23 -1.78 -5.69 -11.18
N ALA A 24 -0.70 -6.47 -11.29
CA ALA A 24 0.59 -6.12 -10.70
C ALA A 24 1.21 -4.86 -11.34
N PHE A 25 1.02 -4.65 -12.64
CA PHE A 25 1.43 -3.42 -13.32
C PHE A 25 0.62 -2.22 -12.81
N PHE A 26 -0.71 -2.36 -12.68
CA PHE A 26 -1.55 -1.32 -12.07
C PHE A 26 -1.13 -1.01 -10.63
N LEU A 27 -0.84 -2.04 -9.83
CA LEU A 27 -0.32 -1.87 -8.48
C LEU A 27 1.00 -1.10 -8.49
N ALA A 28 1.96 -1.48 -9.33
CA ALA A 28 3.22 -0.76 -9.47
C ALA A 28 3.03 0.70 -9.91
N ALA A 29 2.16 0.93 -10.90
CA ALA A 29 1.84 2.27 -11.40
C ALA A 29 1.08 3.14 -10.38
N SER A 30 0.36 2.52 -9.44
CA SER A 30 -0.34 3.23 -8.37
C SER A 30 0.58 3.70 -7.25
N VAL A 31 1.78 3.12 -7.11
CA VAL A 31 2.70 3.43 -5.99
C VAL A 31 2.99 4.94 -5.89
N PRO A 32 3.33 5.66 -6.98
CA PRO A 32 3.51 7.10 -6.92
C PRO A 32 2.29 7.86 -6.42
N VAL A 33 1.10 7.48 -6.90
CA VAL A 33 -0.17 8.15 -6.56
C VAL A 33 -0.53 7.91 -5.10
N LEU A 34 -0.39 6.68 -4.61
CA LEU A 34 -0.73 6.29 -3.24
C LEU A 34 0.23 6.89 -2.20
N LEU A 35 1.47 7.15 -2.59
CA LEU A 35 2.50 7.74 -1.73
C LEU A 35 2.68 9.25 -1.96
N LEU A 36 1.86 9.87 -2.83
CA LEU A 36 1.86 11.31 -3.00
C LEU A 36 0.98 11.94 -1.92
N HIS A 37 1.49 12.98 -1.27
CA HIS A 37 0.79 13.70 -0.23
C HIS A 37 -0.50 14.31 -0.79
N VAL A 38 -1.53 14.33 0.07
CA VAL A 38 -2.89 14.73 -0.29
C VAL A 38 -2.95 16.10 -0.95
N ASP A 39 -2.12 17.05 -0.49
CA ASP A 39 -2.11 18.43 -1.01
C ASP A 39 -1.62 18.52 -2.46
N TYR A 40 -0.91 17.50 -2.95
CA TYR A 40 -0.44 17.41 -4.33
C TYR A 40 -1.32 16.50 -5.21
N GLN A 41 -2.35 15.87 -4.64
CA GLN A 41 -3.21 14.98 -5.40
C GLN A 41 -4.30 15.77 -6.14
N PRO A 42 -4.55 15.46 -7.43
CA PRO A 42 -5.74 15.94 -8.11
C PRO A 42 -7.00 15.46 -7.37
N GLN A 43 -7.92 16.39 -7.09
CA GLN A 43 -9.19 16.09 -6.45
C GLN A 43 -10.35 16.80 -7.16
N VAL A 44 -11.51 16.16 -7.18
CA VAL A 44 -12.77 16.71 -7.68
C VAL A 44 -13.74 16.79 -6.51
N SER A 45 -14.20 17.99 -6.18
CA SER A 45 -15.23 18.21 -5.17
C SER A 45 -16.61 18.09 -5.80
N LEU A 46 -17.46 17.26 -5.20
CA LEU A 46 -18.86 17.08 -5.57
C LEU A 46 -19.71 17.62 -4.42
N ASP A 47 -20.57 18.60 -4.72
CA ASP A 47 -21.60 19.04 -3.78
C ASP A 47 -22.75 18.02 -3.82
N LEU A 48 -22.85 17.22 -2.75
CA LEU A 48 -23.90 16.21 -2.59
C LEU A 48 -24.93 16.71 -1.59
N GLY A 49 -25.69 17.74 -1.98
CA GLY A 49 -26.83 18.23 -1.22
C GLY A 49 -26.44 18.93 0.08
N GLY A 50 -25.38 19.75 0.06
CA GLY A 50 -24.93 20.53 1.21
C GLY A 50 -23.76 19.89 1.99
N ALA A 51 -23.20 18.79 1.49
CA ALA A 51 -21.96 18.21 1.97
C ALA A 51 -20.94 18.14 0.83
N ASP A 52 -19.77 18.73 1.05
CA ASP A 52 -18.65 18.66 0.12
C ASP A 52 -17.98 17.29 0.21
N ALA A 53 -18.14 16.46 -0.81
CA ALA A 53 -17.43 15.20 -0.96
C ALA A 53 -16.28 15.38 -1.96
N SER A 54 -15.03 15.27 -1.51
CA SER A 54 -13.86 15.29 -2.40
C SER A 54 -13.50 13.87 -2.82
N VAL A 55 -13.45 13.61 -4.13
CA VAL A 55 -12.89 12.38 -4.70
C VAL A 55 -11.45 12.65 -5.12
N LYS A 56 -10.50 11.93 -4.53
CA LYS A 56 -9.06 12.07 -4.83
C LYS A 56 -8.62 11.04 -5.84
N LEU A 57 -7.52 11.34 -6.52
CA LEU A 57 -6.88 10.39 -7.44
C LEU A 57 -6.47 9.08 -6.73
N SER A 58 -6.04 9.15 -5.47
CA SER A 58 -5.77 7.95 -4.66
C SER A 58 -6.98 7.04 -4.54
N ASP A 59 -8.16 7.61 -4.34
CA ASP A 59 -9.38 6.85 -4.05
C ASP A 59 -9.78 6.05 -5.30
N LEU A 60 -9.66 6.68 -6.47
CA LEU A 60 -9.86 6.00 -7.76
C LEU A 60 -8.82 4.92 -8.01
N ALA A 61 -7.56 5.14 -7.61
CA ALA A 61 -6.50 4.14 -7.74
C ALA A 61 -6.77 2.93 -6.84
N VAL A 62 -7.14 3.14 -5.57
CA VAL A 62 -7.50 2.05 -4.65
C VAL A 62 -8.72 1.29 -5.14
N LEU A 63 -9.76 1.99 -5.62
CA LEU A 63 -10.96 1.36 -6.17
C LEU A 63 -10.64 0.48 -7.40
N ALA A 64 -9.80 0.98 -8.31
CA ALA A 64 -9.37 0.21 -9.48
C ALA A 64 -8.58 -1.05 -9.08
N LEU A 65 -7.70 -0.93 -8.08
CA LEU A 65 -6.96 -2.08 -7.53
C LEU A 65 -7.87 -3.08 -6.84
N ALA A 66 -8.85 -2.61 -6.07
CA ALA A 66 -9.85 -3.46 -5.42
C ALA A 66 -10.67 -4.22 -6.47
N ALA A 67 -11.13 -3.55 -7.54
CA ALA A 67 -11.83 -4.20 -8.64
C ALA A 67 -10.95 -5.25 -9.34
N ALA A 68 -9.68 -4.95 -9.60
CA ALA A 68 -8.74 -5.91 -10.16
C ALA A 68 -8.53 -7.13 -9.24
N ALA A 69 -8.42 -6.90 -7.93
CA ALA A 69 -8.29 -7.97 -6.93
C ALA A 69 -9.54 -8.84 -6.88
N VAL A 70 -10.74 -8.25 -6.87
CA VAL A 70 -12.02 -8.98 -6.93
C VAL A 70 -12.09 -9.83 -8.21
N ALA A 71 -11.75 -9.25 -9.37
CA ALA A 71 -11.75 -9.98 -10.63
C ALA A 71 -10.75 -11.16 -10.62
N ALA A 72 -9.58 -10.99 -10.00
CA ALA A 72 -8.58 -12.03 -9.87
C ALA A 72 -9.02 -13.15 -8.88
N LEU A 73 -9.68 -12.78 -7.78
CA LEU A 73 -10.20 -13.74 -6.80
C LEU A 73 -11.42 -14.50 -7.30
N ALA A 74 -12.30 -13.84 -8.06
CA ALA A 74 -13.46 -14.48 -8.69
C ALA A 74 -13.04 -15.53 -9.73
N ARG A 75 -11.92 -15.30 -10.44
CA ARG A 75 -11.40 -16.22 -11.46
C ARG A 75 -10.57 -17.36 -10.88
N ASP A 76 -9.67 -17.05 -9.94
CA ASP A 76 -8.63 -17.98 -9.49
C ASP A 76 -8.86 -18.51 -8.07
N GLY A 77 -9.95 -18.06 -7.42
CA GLY A 77 -10.31 -18.41 -6.06
C GLY A 77 -9.57 -17.61 -4.98
N VAL A 78 -10.02 -17.76 -3.73
CA VAL A 78 -9.49 -17.05 -2.55
C VAL A 78 -8.25 -17.71 -1.93
N GLY A 79 -7.73 -18.77 -2.55
CA GLY A 79 -6.56 -19.50 -2.05
C GLY A 79 -5.29 -18.64 -1.95
N SER A 80 -5.17 -17.61 -2.79
CA SER A 80 -4.08 -16.64 -2.75
C SER A 80 -4.06 -15.81 -1.46
N LEU A 81 -5.22 -15.46 -0.92
CA LEU A 81 -5.34 -14.67 0.30
C LEU A 81 -4.79 -15.41 1.52
N ARG A 82 -4.87 -16.75 1.55
CA ARG A 82 -4.31 -17.54 2.64
C ARG A 82 -2.80 -17.37 2.77
N ARG A 83 -2.08 -17.16 1.65
CA ARG A 83 -0.64 -16.90 1.66
C ARG A 83 -0.32 -15.49 2.19
N GLY A 84 -1.26 -14.55 2.04
CA GLY A 84 -1.16 -13.20 2.58
C GLY A 84 -1.76 -13.01 3.98
N ALA A 85 -2.23 -14.08 4.62
CA ALA A 85 -2.97 -13.97 5.89
C ALA A 85 -2.18 -13.25 6.99
N VAL A 86 -0.85 -13.39 7.00
CA VAL A 86 0.05 -12.72 7.94
C VAL A 86 -0.08 -11.18 7.89
N VAL A 87 -0.36 -10.62 6.72
CA VAL A 87 -0.56 -9.17 6.53
C VAL A 87 -2.02 -8.78 6.75
N LEU A 88 -2.95 -9.67 6.42
CA LEU A 88 -4.39 -9.41 6.60
C LEU A 88 -4.78 -9.30 8.07
N VAL A 89 -4.22 -10.13 8.95
CA VAL A 89 -4.53 -10.10 10.39
C VAL A 89 -4.25 -8.72 11.01
N PRO A 90 -3.03 -8.13 10.93
CA PRO A 90 -2.78 -6.82 11.50
C PRO A 90 -3.62 -5.71 10.85
N ALA A 91 -3.91 -5.79 9.54
CA ALA A 91 -4.81 -4.85 8.90
C ALA A 91 -6.23 -4.91 9.49
N LEU A 92 -6.79 -6.11 9.67
CA LEU A 92 -8.10 -6.30 10.29
C LEU A 92 -8.12 -5.87 11.76
N VAL A 93 -7.05 -6.15 12.51
CA VAL A 93 -6.90 -5.70 13.90
C VAL A 93 -6.89 -4.18 13.98
N LEU A 94 -6.14 -3.50 13.09
CA LEU A 94 -6.13 -2.04 13.02
C LEU A 94 -7.52 -1.48 12.71
N LEU A 95 -8.23 -2.03 11.72
CA LEU A 95 -9.59 -1.59 11.40
C LEU A 95 -10.57 -1.81 12.55
N ALA A 96 -10.48 -2.96 13.22
CA ALA A 96 -11.29 -3.24 14.40
C ALA A 96 -10.98 -2.22 15.51
N TRP A 97 -9.71 -1.91 15.74
CA TRP A 97 -9.29 -0.91 16.72
C TRP A 97 -9.84 0.49 16.40
N VAL A 98 -9.75 0.92 15.14
CA VAL A 98 -10.34 2.19 14.67
C VAL A 98 -11.86 2.19 14.88
N GLY A 99 -12.54 1.10 14.51
CA GLY A 99 -13.99 0.95 14.70
C GLY A 99 -14.40 1.02 16.17
N VAL A 100 -13.66 0.34 17.06
CA VAL A 100 -13.85 0.44 18.51
C VAL A 100 -13.68 1.88 18.98
N GLY A 101 -12.65 2.60 18.50
CA GLY A 101 -12.46 4.01 18.81
C GLY A 101 -13.67 4.89 18.43
N VAL A 102 -14.23 4.67 17.24
CA VAL A 102 -15.45 5.38 16.79
C VAL A 102 -16.65 5.05 17.68
N VAL A 103 -16.86 3.77 18.00
CA VAL A 103 -17.98 3.34 18.86
C VAL A 103 -17.85 3.91 20.27
N VAL A 104 -16.66 3.80 20.87
CA VAL A 104 -16.37 4.35 22.21
C VAL A 104 -16.60 5.85 22.25
N GLY A 105 -16.12 6.58 21.24
CA GLY A 105 -16.38 8.02 21.13
C GLY A 105 -17.88 8.33 21.02
N ALA A 106 -18.61 7.58 20.19
CA ALA A 106 -20.04 7.79 19.95
C ALA A 106 -20.94 7.49 21.16
N VAL A 107 -20.54 6.58 22.05
CA VAL A 107 -21.29 6.25 23.28
C VAL A 107 -20.81 7.04 24.51
N SER A 108 -19.76 7.85 24.37
CA SER A 108 -19.23 8.64 25.48
C SER A 108 -20.07 9.90 25.73
N ASP A 109 -20.07 10.39 26.97
CA ASP A 109 -20.74 11.65 27.34
C ASP A 109 -20.05 12.91 26.79
N ARG A 110 -18.99 12.76 25.99
CA ARG A 110 -18.21 13.88 25.45
C ARG A 110 -18.71 14.24 24.05
N PRO A 111 -18.63 15.53 23.65
CA PRO A 111 -18.92 15.91 22.27
C PRO A 111 -17.94 15.18 21.34
N TYR A 112 -18.47 14.30 20.50
CA TYR A 112 -17.71 13.49 19.55
C TYR A 112 -18.30 13.65 18.14
N ALA A 113 -17.46 14.03 17.18
CA ALA A 113 -17.87 14.23 15.79
C ALA A 113 -17.96 12.89 15.05
N THR A 114 -18.90 12.03 15.44
CA THR A 114 -19.02 10.65 14.95
C THR A 114 -19.02 10.56 13.43
N GLY A 115 -19.72 11.46 12.74
CA GLY A 115 -19.76 11.49 11.28
C GLY A 115 -18.38 11.69 10.66
N THR A 116 -17.62 12.69 11.11
CA THR A 116 -16.26 12.96 10.65
C THR A 116 -15.33 11.77 10.90
N HIS A 117 -15.42 11.16 12.09
CA HIS A 117 -14.58 10.02 12.43
C HIS A 117 -14.97 8.74 11.69
N LEU A 118 -16.24 8.55 11.32
CA LEU A 118 -16.67 7.47 10.43
C LEU A 118 -16.09 7.64 9.03
N VAL A 119 -16.06 8.85 8.49
CA VAL A 119 -15.42 9.14 7.20
C VAL A 119 -13.92 8.84 7.25
N THR A 120 -13.24 9.23 8.33
CA THR A 120 -11.83 8.88 8.53
C THR A 120 -11.63 7.36 8.65
N ALA A 121 -12.48 6.66 9.39
CA ALA A 121 -12.43 5.20 9.52
C ALA A 121 -12.66 4.50 8.18
N ALA A 122 -13.59 5.01 7.35
CA ALA A 122 -13.80 4.52 6.00
C ALA A 122 -12.54 4.70 5.13
N GLY A 123 -11.84 5.83 5.24
CA GLY A 123 -10.55 6.03 4.60
C GLY A 123 -9.51 4.99 5.04
N PHE A 124 -9.40 4.68 6.35
CA PHE A 124 -8.52 3.59 6.80
C PHE A 124 -8.91 2.23 6.19
N ALA A 125 -10.22 1.94 6.10
CA ALA A 125 -10.70 0.71 5.48
C ALA A 125 -10.35 0.63 3.99
N GLU A 126 -10.44 1.74 3.27
CA GLU A 126 -10.02 1.85 1.88
C GLU A 126 -8.53 1.52 1.71
N TYR A 127 -7.63 2.16 2.47
CA TYR A 127 -6.20 1.85 2.41
C TYR A 127 -5.87 0.43 2.87
N ALA A 128 -6.63 -0.12 3.82
CA ALA A 128 -6.47 -1.51 4.24
C ALA A 128 -6.82 -2.52 3.13
N LEU A 129 -7.56 -2.13 2.08
CA LEU A 129 -7.76 -2.98 0.90
C LEU A 129 -6.43 -3.32 0.21
N ILE A 130 -5.40 -2.49 0.34
CA ILE A 130 -4.07 -2.78 -0.22
C ILE A 130 -3.53 -4.11 0.37
N ALA A 131 -3.81 -4.40 1.64
CA ALA A 131 -3.43 -5.65 2.29
C ALA A 131 -4.09 -6.90 1.64
N VAL A 132 -5.25 -6.73 0.99
CA VAL A 132 -5.96 -7.76 0.21
C VAL A 132 -5.47 -7.78 -1.23
N VAL A 133 -5.29 -6.61 -1.84
CA VAL A 133 -4.87 -6.43 -3.24
C VAL A 133 -3.52 -7.08 -3.49
N VAL A 134 -2.54 -6.84 -2.61
CA VAL A 134 -1.16 -7.35 -2.78
C VAL A 134 -1.15 -8.89 -2.93
N PRO A 135 -1.65 -9.70 -1.98
CA PRO A 135 -1.66 -11.16 -2.13
C PRO A 135 -2.60 -11.65 -3.24
N ALA A 136 -3.64 -10.88 -3.61
CA ALA A 136 -4.52 -11.23 -4.71
C ALA A 136 -3.85 -11.09 -6.08
N LEU A 137 -3.04 -10.04 -6.29
CA LEU A 137 -2.45 -9.68 -7.58
C LEU A 137 -0.97 -10.10 -7.73
N VAL A 138 -0.19 -10.05 -6.65
CA VAL A 138 1.25 -10.37 -6.67
C VAL A 138 1.47 -11.87 -6.47
N ARG A 139 1.51 -12.60 -7.59
CA ARG A 139 1.55 -14.07 -7.60
C ARG A 139 2.86 -14.69 -8.05
N SER A 140 3.87 -13.90 -8.41
CA SER A 140 5.19 -14.40 -8.77
C SER A 140 6.29 -13.48 -8.25
N ALA A 141 7.49 -14.05 -8.23
CA ALA A 141 8.75 -13.34 -8.15
C ALA A 141 8.81 -12.11 -9.07
N GLU A 142 8.45 -12.29 -10.34
CA GLU A 142 8.51 -11.26 -11.37
C GLU A 142 7.56 -10.08 -11.06
N THR A 143 6.32 -10.36 -10.66
CA THR A 143 5.38 -9.30 -10.32
C THR A 143 5.73 -8.63 -9.00
N LEU A 144 6.28 -9.37 -8.03
CA LEU A 144 6.80 -8.79 -6.80
C LEU A 144 8.00 -7.87 -7.08
N ARG A 145 8.93 -8.29 -7.93
CA ARG A 145 10.07 -7.48 -8.39
C ARG A 145 9.59 -6.16 -8.98
N LEU A 146 8.58 -6.21 -9.86
CA LEU A 146 8.03 -5.01 -10.48
C LEU A 146 7.52 -4.00 -9.43
N VAL A 147 6.72 -4.48 -8.46
CA VAL A 147 6.17 -3.62 -7.39
C VAL A 147 7.29 -3.07 -6.49
N LEU A 148 8.27 -3.90 -6.13
CA LEU A 148 9.42 -3.47 -5.33
C LEU A 148 10.29 -2.45 -6.07
N TRP A 149 10.52 -2.62 -7.38
CA TRP A 149 11.25 -1.64 -8.19
C TRP A 149 10.50 -0.34 -8.33
N ALA A 150 9.18 -0.37 -8.50
CA ALA A 150 8.35 0.83 -8.52
C ALA A 150 8.40 1.56 -7.17
N LEU A 151 8.33 0.81 -6.05
CA LEU A 151 8.50 1.36 -4.71
C LEU A 151 9.86 1.99 -4.51
N VAL A 152 10.95 1.27 -4.76
CA VAL A 152 12.32 1.79 -4.62
C VAL A 152 12.55 3.00 -5.53
N GLY A 153 12.10 2.93 -6.78
CA GLY A 153 12.23 4.03 -7.73
C GLY A 153 11.49 5.29 -7.26
N TRP A 154 10.25 5.14 -6.79
CA TRP A 154 9.48 6.27 -6.27
C TRP A 154 10.06 6.84 -4.98
N LEU A 155 10.52 5.99 -4.06
CA LEU A 155 11.18 6.44 -2.84
C LEU A 155 12.48 7.19 -3.13
N GLY A 156 13.26 6.75 -4.13
CA GLY A 156 14.42 7.50 -4.60
C GLY A 156 14.05 8.88 -5.14
N VAL A 157 12.91 9.01 -5.84
CA VAL A 157 12.38 10.32 -6.25
C VAL A 157 12.04 11.17 -5.03
N LEU A 158 11.35 10.61 -4.04
CA LEU A 158 11.00 11.33 -2.80
C LEU A 158 12.25 11.74 -2.01
N ASP A 159 13.29 10.92 -1.97
CA ASP A 159 14.58 11.24 -1.35
C ASP A 159 15.23 12.43 -2.04
N VAL A 160 15.31 12.42 -3.39
CA VAL A 160 15.87 13.52 -4.18
C VAL A 160 15.08 14.81 -3.93
N VAL A 161 13.75 14.75 -3.97
CA VAL A 161 12.88 15.90 -3.69
C VAL A 161 13.09 16.40 -2.26
N GLY A 162 13.13 15.50 -1.28
CA GLY A 162 13.39 15.82 0.12
C GLY A 162 14.76 16.49 0.33
N LEU A 163 15.81 16.01 -0.33
CA LEU A 163 17.14 16.64 -0.31
C LEU A 163 17.11 18.03 -0.94
N LEU A 164 16.48 18.19 -2.11
CA LEU A 164 16.35 19.48 -2.78
C LEU A 164 15.64 20.50 -1.90
N GLN A 165 14.57 20.08 -1.24
CA GLN A 165 13.82 20.93 -0.32
C GLN A 165 14.60 21.26 0.95
N PHE A 166 15.37 20.30 1.47
CA PHE A 166 16.23 20.52 2.63
C PHE A 166 17.26 21.63 2.39
N VAL A 167 17.80 21.73 1.17
CA VAL A 167 18.74 22.80 0.78
C VAL A 167 18.05 24.10 0.31
N GLY A 168 16.72 24.20 0.43
CA GLY A 168 15.93 25.38 0.08
C GLY A 168 15.51 25.47 -1.40
N GLY A 169 15.47 24.34 -2.12
CA GLY A 169 14.96 24.27 -3.49
C GLY A 169 13.46 24.02 -3.58
N GLY A 170 12.84 24.51 -4.66
CA GLY A 170 11.41 24.35 -4.93
C GLY A 170 10.52 25.19 -4.01
N ASP A 171 9.45 24.59 -3.49
CA ASP A 171 8.44 25.27 -2.65
C ASP A 171 8.88 25.41 -1.18
N ALA A 172 10.12 25.00 -0.86
CA ALA A 172 10.64 24.96 0.50
C ALA A 172 11.23 26.31 0.94
N VAL A 173 10.80 26.79 2.12
CA VAL A 173 11.55 27.83 2.83
C VAL A 173 12.74 27.17 3.53
N ALA A 174 13.96 27.60 3.21
CA ALA A 174 15.17 27.06 3.85
C ALA A 174 15.08 27.16 5.39
N GLY A 175 15.19 26.02 6.08
CA GLY A 175 15.05 25.93 7.54
C GLY A 175 13.60 25.78 8.06
N ALA A 176 12.59 25.84 7.19
CA ALA A 176 11.23 25.45 7.55
C ALA A 176 11.06 23.93 7.52
N ARG A 177 10.19 23.39 8.37
CA ARG A 177 10.04 21.94 8.57
C ARG A 177 9.34 21.18 7.45
N GLN A 178 8.83 21.80 6.40
CA GLN A 178 8.05 21.09 5.37
C GLN A 178 8.22 21.75 4.00
N PRO A 179 8.54 20.94 2.96
CA PRO A 179 7.46 20.37 2.15
C PRO A 179 7.76 19.03 1.46
N SER A 180 8.08 17.93 2.16
CA SER A 180 8.22 16.63 1.46
C SER A 180 6.94 16.25 0.71
N TRP A 181 7.03 15.83 -0.56
CA TRP A 181 5.91 15.38 -1.39
C TRP A 181 5.08 14.23 -0.82
N ILE A 182 5.52 13.61 0.27
CA ILE A 182 4.80 12.56 1.00
C ILE A 182 4.43 12.98 2.44
N GLY A 183 5.01 14.05 2.98
CA GLY A 183 4.94 14.42 4.40
C GLY A 183 6.06 13.80 5.25
N TYR A 184 6.55 14.49 6.30
CA TYR A 184 7.75 14.04 7.04
C TYR A 184 7.52 12.76 7.86
N HIS A 185 6.33 12.60 8.46
CA HIS A 185 5.97 11.37 9.17
C HIS A 185 5.89 10.18 8.22
N ASP A 186 5.29 10.39 7.05
CA ASP A 186 5.10 9.36 6.04
C ASP A 186 6.41 9.03 5.32
N PHE A 187 7.30 10.01 5.14
CA PHE A 187 8.66 9.82 4.64
C PHE A 187 9.47 8.93 5.58
N ALA A 188 9.41 9.20 6.90
CA ALA A 188 10.07 8.37 7.90
C ALA A 188 9.48 6.95 7.93
N ALA A 189 8.14 6.82 7.84
CA ALA A 189 7.47 5.53 7.77
C ALA A 189 7.87 4.73 6.51
N ALA A 190 7.96 5.39 5.37
CA ALA A 190 8.39 4.80 4.11
C ALA A 190 9.85 4.33 4.14
N GLY A 191 10.74 5.13 4.74
CA GLY A 191 12.12 4.73 5.00
C GLY A 191 12.22 3.51 5.91
N ALA A 192 11.47 3.49 7.01
CA ALA A 192 11.40 2.35 7.92
C ALA A 192 10.86 1.07 7.25
N ALA A 193 9.82 1.20 6.42
CA ALA A 193 9.28 0.09 5.65
C ALA A 193 10.31 -0.49 4.66
N THR A 194 11.04 0.38 3.98
CA THR A 194 12.08 -0.02 3.02
C THR A 194 13.24 -0.72 3.70
N LEU A 195 13.68 -0.20 4.85
CA LEU A 195 14.67 -0.85 5.69
C LEU A 195 14.20 -2.24 6.14
N ALA A 196 12.95 -2.36 6.61
CA ALA A 196 12.39 -3.65 7.02
C ALA A 196 12.34 -4.65 5.85
N ILE A 197 11.94 -4.24 4.65
CA ILE A 197 11.97 -5.08 3.44
C ILE A 197 13.41 -5.52 3.13
N GLY A 198 14.38 -4.61 3.22
CA GLY A 198 15.80 -4.91 3.00
C GLY A 198 16.34 -5.92 4.02
N LEU A 199 16.02 -5.75 5.31
CA LEU A 199 16.41 -6.69 6.37
C LEU A 199 15.79 -8.07 6.16
N VAL A 200 14.52 -8.14 5.74
CA VAL A 200 13.86 -9.41 5.39
C VAL A 200 14.53 -10.06 4.19
N ALA A 201 14.89 -9.29 3.16
CA ALA A 201 15.61 -9.81 2.00
C ALA A 201 16.97 -10.40 2.39
N VAL A 202 17.74 -9.71 3.24
CA VAL A 202 19.02 -10.19 3.76
C VAL A 202 18.84 -11.45 4.61
N ALA A 203 17.85 -11.46 5.50
CA ALA A 203 17.57 -12.60 6.39
C ALA A 203 17.13 -13.86 5.64
N LEU A 204 16.40 -13.71 4.52
CA LEU A 204 15.95 -14.83 3.70
C LEU A 204 17.06 -15.36 2.77
N GLY A 205 18.08 -14.54 2.45
CA GLY A 205 19.19 -14.93 1.58
C GLY A 205 18.77 -15.28 0.15
N GLU A 206 19.73 -15.59 -0.72
CA GLU A 206 19.47 -15.82 -2.15
C GLU A 206 18.61 -17.07 -2.43
N GLU A 207 18.62 -18.06 -1.53
CA GLU A 207 17.93 -19.33 -1.75
C GLU A 207 16.43 -19.28 -1.46
N CYS A 208 16.00 -18.39 -0.57
CA CYS A 208 14.60 -18.25 -0.16
C CYS A 208 13.99 -16.91 -0.58
N TRP A 209 14.80 -15.96 -1.05
CA TRP A 209 14.29 -14.71 -1.59
C TRP A 209 13.68 -14.94 -2.97
N PRO A 210 12.37 -14.69 -3.16
CA PRO A 210 11.72 -14.91 -4.45
C PRO A 210 12.29 -14.00 -5.56
N VAL A 211 13.17 -13.05 -5.24
CA VAL A 211 13.71 -12.06 -6.18
C VAL A 211 15.09 -12.43 -6.76
N GLY A 212 15.65 -13.63 -6.51
CA GLY A 212 16.83 -14.14 -7.24
C GLY A 212 16.53 -15.38 -8.10
N ARG A 213 17.05 -15.63 -9.31
CA ARG A 213 17.90 -14.87 -10.26
C ARG A 213 17.08 -14.04 -11.24
#